data_AF-A0AAU4SV03-F1
#
_entry.id   AF-A0AAU4SV03-F1
#
_cell.length_a   1.000
_cell.length_b   1.000
_cell.length_c   1.000
_cell.angle_alpha   90.00
_cell.angle_beta   90.00
_cell.angle_gamma   90.00
#
_symmetry.space_group_name_H-M   'P 1'
#
loop_
_entity.id
_entity.type
_entity.pdbx_description
1 polymer ?
#
loop_
_entity_poly.entity_id
_entity_poly.type
_entity_poly.pdbx_seq_one_letter_code
_entity_poly.pdbx_strand_id
1 'polypeptide(L)'
;MTASMSFYADAGTNVHLSQYGTRRTPILTLNGEDYSLTVSVFDRIPIADHLAFARDLAAACTDCVKALEIYAAALTGGDQEPDEDR
;
A
#
# COMPACT_ATOMS: atom_id res chain seq x y z
N MET A 1 9.37 14.01 19.43
CA MET A 1 7.98 14.08 18.95
C MET A 1 7.97 13.54 17.53
N THR A 2 7.39 12.36 17.30
CA THR A 2 7.25 11.79 15.95
C THR A 2 5.94 12.28 15.35
N ALA A 3 6.00 12.90 14.18
CA ALA A 3 4.79 13.16 13.41
C ALA A 3 4.28 11.81 12.88
N SER A 4 3.04 11.46 13.23
CA SER A 4 2.33 10.37 12.56
C SER A 4 1.55 10.97 11.41
N MET A 5 1.73 10.43 10.21
CA MET A 5 0.95 10.79 9.03
C MET A 5 0.29 9.53 8.50
N SER A 6 -1.00 9.62 8.22
CA SER A 6 -1.79 8.52 7.67
C SER A 6 -2.31 8.91 6.29
N PHE A 7 -2.28 7.97 5.36
CA PHE A 7 -2.86 8.10 4.02
C PHE A 7 -4.10 7.21 3.97
N TYR A 8 -5.25 7.79 3.65
CA TYR A 8 -6.53 7.08 3.59
C TYR A 8 -6.87 6.84 2.12
N ALA A 9 -6.66 5.60 1.64
CA ALA A 9 -6.99 5.25 0.27
C ALA A 9 -8.51 5.11 0.08
N ASP A 10 -9.01 5.59 -1.06
CA ASP A 10 -10.39 5.44 -1.52
C ASP A 10 -10.45 5.17 -3.04
N ALA A 11 -11.66 5.12 -3.60
CA ALA A 11 -11.86 4.81 -5.02
C ALA A 11 -11.24 5.84 -6.00
N GLY A 12 -10.99 7.07 -5.56
CA GLY A 12 -10.30 8.11 -6.32
C GLY A 12 -8.77 8.06 -6.19
N THR A 13 -8.25 7.24 -5.28
CA THR A 13 -6.79 7.16 -5.06
C THR A 13 -6.09 6.30 -6.10
N ASN A 14 -4.89 6.72 -6.51
CA ASN A 14 -4.06 5.98 -7.45
C ASN A 14 -2.63 5.81 -6.94
N VAL A 15 -1.97 4.76 -7.44
CA VAL A 15 -0.56 4.47 -7.19
C VAL A 15 0.20 4.63 -8.50
N HIS A 16 1.23 5.47 -8.50
CA HIS A 16 2.05 5.75 -9.67
C HIS A 16 3.54 5.63 -9.35
N LEU A 17 4.28 4.92 -10.20
CA LEU A 17 5.74 4.84 -10.14
C LEU A 17 6.36 5.65 -11.29
N SER A 18 7.03 6.76 -10.95
CA SER A 18 7.81 7.52 -11.91
C SER A 18 9.22 6.93 -12.02
N GLN A 19 9.56 6.44 -13.22
CA GLN A 19 10.86 5.83 -13.52
C GLN A 19 11.69 6.74 -14.43
N TYR A 20 12.99 6.85 -14.13
CA TYR A 20 13.92 7.74 -14.84
C TYR A 20 15.14 6.99 -15.41
N GLY A 21 15.04 5.66 -15.55
CA GLY A 21 16.17 4.81 -15.94
C GLY A 21 17.33 4.92 -14.93
N THR A 22 18.54 5.09 -15.43
CA THR A 22 19.76 5.27 -14.61
C THR A 22 20.05 6.74 -14.26
N ARG A 23 19.23 7.68 -14.73
CA ARG A 23 19.49 9.12 -14.56
C ARG A 23 19.15 9.62 -13.17
N ARG A 24 18.10 9.05 -12.55
CA ARG A 24 17.59 9.42 -11.22
C ARG A 24 16.93 8.22 -10.57
N THR A 25 16.86 8.24 -9.25
CA THR A 25 16.16 7.24 -8.47
C THR A 25 14.64 7.32 -8.71
N PRO A 26 13.92 6.18 -8.67
CA PRO A 26 12.49 6.17 -8.91
C PRO A 26 11.73 6.83 -7.76
N ILE A 27 10.53 7.31 -8.07
CA ILE A 27 9.61 7.91 -7.09
C ILE A 27 8.28 7.17 -7.14
N LEU A 28 7.87 6.59 -6.01
CA LEU A 28 6.54 6.02 -5.85
C LEU A 28 5.62 7.08 -5.24
N THR A 29 4.47 7.31 -5.83
CA THR A 29 3.50 8.30 -5.38
C THR A 29 2.13 7.66 -5.23
N LEU A 30 1.48 7.92 -4.10
CA LEU A 30 0.07 7.64 -3.86
C LEU A 30 -0.66 8.98 -3.93
N ASN A 31 -1.53 9.16 -4.92
CA ASN A 31 -2.31 10.39 -5.08
C ASN A 31 -3.74 10.15 -4.66
N GLY A 32 -4.29 11.05 -3.86
CA GLY A 32 -5.72 11.31 -3.75
C GLY A 32 -6.08 12.61 -4.47
N GLU A 33 -7.34 13.04 -4.32
CA GLU A 33 -7.86 14.24 -4.99
C GLU A 33 -7.08 15.51 -4.58
N ASP A 34 -6.84 15.70 -3.28
CA ASP A 34 -6.21 16.91 -2.72
C ASP A 34 -4.91 16.65 -1.94
N TYR A 35 -4.41 15.41 -1.95
CA TYR A 35 -3.25 15.02 -1.17
C TYR A 35 -2.41 13.98 -1.91
N SER A 36 -1.10 13.99 -1.65
CA SER A 36 -0.18 13.00 -2.20
C SER A 36 0.82 12.54 -1.14
N LEU A 37 1.07 11.25 -1.08
CA LEU A 37 2.18 10.67 -0.33
C LEU A 37 3.25 10.19 -1.31
N THR A 38 4.46 10.71 -1.17
CA THR A 38 5.59 10.37 -2.03
C THR A 38 6.66 9.63 -1.27
N VAL A 39 7.06 8.46 -1.77
CA VAL A 39 8.21 7.70 -1.31
C VAL A 39 9.36 7.95 -2.28
N SER A 40 10.33 8.75 -1.84
CA SER A 40 11.52 9.12 -2.61
C SER A 40 12.78 8.48 -2.05
N VAL A 41 13.65 8.06 -2.96
CA VAL A 41 14.98 7.54 -2.66
C VAL A 41 15.95 8.71 -2.63
N PHE A 42 16.42 9.09 -1.45
CA PHE A 42 17.37 10.18 -1.25
C PHE A 42 18.82 9.73 -1.43
N ASP A 43 19.63 10.54 -2.13
CA ASP A 43 21.04 10.25 -2.45
C ASP A 43 21.95 10.12 -1.21
N ARG A 44 21.53 10.67 -0.06
CA ARG A 44 22.28 10.60 1.19
C ARG A 44 22.22 9.25 1.90
N ILE A 45 21.35 8.34 1.45
CA ILE A 45 21.18 7.00 2.01
C ILE A 45 21.67 5.97 0.98
N PRO A 46 22.45 4.95 1.38
CA PRO A 46 22.93 3.91 0.48
C PRO A 46 21.80 3.24 -0.32
N ILE A 47 22.06 2.96 -1.60
CA ILE A 47 21.05 2.32 -2.48
C ILE A 47 20.63 0.93 -1.97
N ALA A 48 21.52 0.21 -1.29
CA ALA A 48 21.21 -1.09 -0.70
C ALA A 48 20.12 -0.99 0.38
N ASP A 49 20.13 0.08 1.19
CA ASP A 49 19.14 0.29 2.25
C ASP A 49 17.79 0.66 1.65
N HIS A 50 17.78 1.48 0.59
CA HIS A 50 16.57 1.77 -0.17
C HIS A 50 15.96 0.52 -0.82
N LEU A 51 16.80 -0.38 -1.35
CA LEU A 51 16.36 -1.64 -1.91
C LEU A 51 15.79 -2.58 -0.85
N ALA A 52 16.39 -2.64 0.34
CA ALA A 52 15.87 -3.41 1.47
C ALA A 52 14.49 -2.88 1.87
N PHE A 53 14.37 -1.58 2.11
CA PHE A 53 13.10 -0.94 2.43
C PHE A 53 12.02 -1.18 1.36
N ALA A 54 12.36 -1.03 0.08
CA ALA A 54 11.40 -1.23 -1.01
C ALA A 54 10.90 -2.68 -1.09
N ARG A 55 11.75 -3.66 -0.77
CA ARG A 55 11.35 -5.08 -0.70
C ARG A 55 10.43 -5.35 0.48
N ASP A 56 10.75 -4.81 1.65
CA ASP A 56 9.91 -4.96 2.84
C ASP A 56 8.53 -4.33 2.63
N LEU A 57 8.50 -3.14 2.02
CA LEU A 57 7.25 -2.48 1.63
C LEU A 57 6.42 -3.35 0.67
N ALA A 58 7.04 -3.91 -0.37
CA ALA A 58 6.35 -4.78 -1.32
C ALA A 58 5.80 -6.06 -0.67
N ALA A 59 6.55 -6.66 0.25
CA ALA A 59 6.11 -7.82 1.02
C ALA A 59 4.90 -7.46 1.90
N ALA A 60 4.97 -6.37 2.65
CA ALA A 60 3.88 -5.89 3.49
C ALA A 60 2.60 -5.58 2.68
N CYS A 61 2.72 -4.95 1.51
CA CYS A 61 1.58 -4.73 0.62
C CYS A 61 0.97 -6.05 0.13
N THR A 62 1.80 -7.04 -0.21
CA THR A 62 1.31 -8.36 -0.64
C THR A 62 0.53 -9.07 0.48
N ASP A 63 1.03 -9.00 1.70
CA ASP A 63 0.34 -9.61 2.85
C ASP A 63 -0.94 -8.83 3.24
N CYS A 64 -0.94 -7.50 3.06
CA CYS A 64 -2.14 -6.69 3.21
C CYS A 64 -3.24 -7.09 2.23
N VAL A 65 -2.90 -7.36 0.95
CA VAL A 65 -3.85 -7.87 -0.05
C VAL A 65 -4.48 -9.18 0.41
N LYS A 66 -3.66 -10.17 0.81
CA LYS A 66 -4.18 -11.45 1.33
C LYS A 66 -5.12 -11.26 2.52
N ALA A 67 -4.75 -10.37 3.45
CA ALA A 67 -5.58 -10.08 4.61
C ALA A 67 -6.93 -9.43 4.22
N LEU A 68 -6.93 -8.52 3.25
CA LEU A 68 -8.15 -7.91 2.72
C LEU A 68 -9.04 -8.92 1.98
N GLU A 69 -8.45 -9.85 1.22
CA GLU A 69 -9.19 -10.92 0.56
C GLU A 69 -9.87 -11.85 1.57
N ILE A 70 -9.15 -12.27 2.62
CA ILE A 70 -9.71 -13.08 3.72
C ILE A 70 -10.85 -12.34 4.40
N TYR A 71 -10.64 -11.05 4.71
CA TYR A 71 -11.64 -10.21 5.35
C TYR A 71 -12.90 -10.06 4.47
N ALA A 72 -12.72 -9.82 3.16
CA ALA A 72 -13.82 -9.70 2.22
C ALA A 72 -14.61 -11.02 2.10
N ALA A 73 -13.93 -12.17 2.04
CA ALA A 73 -14.57 -13.48 2.00
C ALA A 73 -15.44 -13.74 3.25
N ALA A 74 -14.96 -13.35 4.43
CA ALA A 74 -15.71 -13.47 5.68
C ALA A 74 -16.97 -12.60 5.69
N LEU A 75 -16.93 -11.39 5.11
CA LEU A 75 -18.11 -10.53 4.97
C LEU A 75 -19.18 -11.15 4.08
N THR A 76 -18.77 -11.83 3.00
CA THR A 76 -19.71 -12.48 2.07
C THR A 76 -20.25 -13.82 2.56
N GLY A 77 -19.56 -14.49 3.49
CA GLY A 77 -19.97 -15.78 4.06
C GLY A 77 -20.87 -15.69 5.29
N GLY A 78 -21.09 -14.49 5.82
CA GLY A 78 -21.92 -14.24 7.01
C GLY A 78 -23.43 -14.18 6.76
N ASP A 79 -23.89 -14.20 5.51
CA ASP A 79 -25.31 -14.19 5.12
C ASP A 79 -25.96 -15.58 5.06
N GLN A 80 -25.25 -16.64 5.46
CA GLN A 80 -25.84 -17.96 5.58
C GLN A 80 -26.32 -18.16 7.03
N GLU A 81 -27.48 -17.59 7.35
CA GLU A 81 -28.28 -18.04 8.48
C GLU A 81 -28.52 -19.56 8.35
N PRO A 82 -28.34 -20.36 9.42
CA PRO A 82 -28.89 -21.69 9.46
C PRO A 82 -30.41 -21.54 9.63
N ASP A 83 -31.14 -21.49 8.52
CA ASP A 83 -32.55 -21.88 8.52
C ASP A 83 -32.57 -23.40 8.69
N GLU A 84 -32.95 -23.86 9.88
CA GLU A 84 -34.04 -24.82 10.05
C GLU A 84 -34.25 -25.09 11.55
N ASP A 85 -35.18 -24.33 12.13
CA ASP A 85 -36.08 -24.87 13.16
C ASP A 85 -37.14 -25.69 12.42
N ARG A 86 -37.01 -27.03 12.41
CA ARG A 86 -38.19 -27.92 12.45
C ARG A 86 -37.90 -29.36 12.86
#